data_AF-Q97YJ3-F1
#
_entry.id   AF-Q97YJ3-F1
#
_cell.length_a   1.000
_cell.length_b   1.000
_cell.length_c   1.000
_cell.angle_alpha   90.00
_cell.angle_beta   90.00
_cell.angle_gamma   90.00
#
_symmetry.space_group_name_H-M   'P 1'
#
loop_
_entity.id
_entity.type
_entity.pdbx_description
1 polymer ?
#
loop_
_entity_poly.entity_id
_entity_poly.type
_entity_poly.pdbx_seq_one_letter_code
_entity_poly.pdbx_strand_id
1 'polypeptide(L)'
;MLFDERPKENREDLFDREKEIKEIMSNINRPLILITGVRRIGKTSVLKVALNEIKIPHVIIDCRNLRPNYSRGDLYSLFSNAFSSKLSTFLDVLSKIRGVSILGNSVELKWKGREYVSLSDLFDHLNEKRIVIGIDEAQKLRGPLSNEIKEAIAHAYDYDKN
;
A
#
# COMPACT_ATOMS: atom_id res chain seq x y z
N MET A 1 -13.04 -18.96 6.68
CA MET A 1 -13.81 -20.05 6.05
C MET A 1 -13.60 -20.09 4.54
N LEU A 2 -13.46 -21.28 3.96
CA LEU A 2 -13.27 -21.50 2.52
C LEU A 2 -14.36 -20.84 1.65
N PHE A 3 -15.64 -20.96 2.02
CA PHE A 3 -16.78 -20.40 1.28
C PHE A 3 -17.27 -19.03 1.78
N ASP A 4 -16.36 -18.18 2.25
CA ASP A 4 -16.63 -16.74 2.44
C ASP A 4 -16.50 -15.97 1.10
N GLU A 5 -17.45 -15.10 0.78
CA GLU A 5 -17.44 -14.25 -0.42
C GLU A 5 -16.38 -13.13 -0.36
N ARG A 6 -15.89 -12.81 0.85
CA ARG A 6 -14.87 -11.79 1.07
C ARG A 6 -13.47 -12.29 0.70
N PRO A 7 -12.54 -11.39 0.35
CA PRO A 7 -11.15 -11.76 0.15
C PRO A 7 -10.56 -12.42 1.40
N LYS A 8 -9.84 -13.53 1.21
CA LYS A 8 -9.23 -14.31 2.30
C LYS A 8 -8.03 -13.57 2.87
N GLU A 9 -7.81 -13.73 4.17
CA GLU A 9 -6.68 -13.13 4.89
C GLU A 9 -5.75 -14.17 5.51
N ASN A 10 -6.23 -15.42 5.65
CA ASN A 10 -5.47 -16.54 6.19
C ASN A 10 -5.24 -17.61 5.12
N ARG A 11 -4.08 -18.25 5.14
CA ARG A 11 -3.72 -19.32 4.17
C ARG A 11 -4.67 -20.50 4.21
N GLU A 12 -5.08 -20.92 5.41
CA GLU A 12 -6.03 -22.03 5.62
C GLU A 12 -7.39 -21.83 4.91
N ASP A 13 -7.73 -20.57 4.60
CA ASP A 13 -8.97 -20.22 3.91
C ASP A 13 -8.81 -20.04 2.39
N LEU A 14 -7.58 -20.10 1.87
CA LEU A 14 -7.24 -19.84 0.47
C LEU A 14 -6.90 -21.14 -0.27
N PHE A 15 -7.80 -21.55 -1.17
CA PHE A 15 -7.60 -22.75 -1.98
C PHE A 15 -6.50 -22.58 -3.05
N ASP A 16 -5.53 -23.49 -3.06
CA ASP A 16 -4.61 -23.77 -4.19
C ASP A 16 -3.84 -22.57 -4.77
N ARG A 17 -3.30 -21.71 -3.89
CA ARG A 17 -2.45 -20.55 -4.27
C ARG A 17 -1.04 -20.60 -3.69
N GLU A 18 -0.60 -21.78 -3.31
CA GLU A 18 0.69 -22.00 -2.65
C GLU A 18 1.87 -21.49 -3.48
N LYS A 19 1.81 -21.68 -4.81
CA LYS A 19 2.86 -21.24 -5.72
C LYS A 19 2.92 -19.71 -5.78
N GLU A 20 1.79 -19.04 -5.96
CA GLU A 20 1.73 -17.57 -6.05
C GLU A 20 2.16 -16.91 -4.74
N ILE A 21 1.73 -17.44 -3.59
CA ILE A 21 2.18 -16.95 -2.28
C ILE A 21 3.69 -17.12 -2.14
N LYS A 22 4.23 -18.30 -2.47
CA LYS A 22 5.67 -18.57 -2.41
C LYS A 22 6.47 -17.66 -3.34
N GLU A 23 5.97 -17.38 -4.54
CA GLU A 23 6.60 -16.45 -5.49
C GLU A 23 6.65 -15.03 -4.95
N ILE A 24 5.56 -14.53 -4.35
CA ILE A 24 5.53 -13.21 -3.71
C ILE A 24 6.53 -13.16 -2.56
N MET A 25 6.49 -14.13 -1.64
CA MET A 25 7.38 -14.15 -0.47
C MET A 25 8.86 -14.23 -0.85
N SER A 26 9.20 -15.06 -1.85
CA SER A 26 10.59 -15.22 -2.30
C SER A 26 11.13 -13.98 -3.02
N ASN A 27 10.24 -13.15 -3.56
CA ASN A 27 10.60 -11.93 -4.28
C ASN A 27 10.25 -10.65 -3.52
N ILE A 28 9.89 -10.74 -2.23
CA ILE A 28 9.42 -9.59 -1.44
C ILE A 28 10.45 -8.45 -1.33
N ASN A 29 11.72 -8.74 -1.62
CA ASN A 29 12.83 -7.77 -1.63
C ASN A 29 13.04 -7.11 -2.99
N ARG A 30 12.24 -7.45 -4.01
CA ARG A 30 12.27 -6.74 -5.27
C ARG A 30 11.56 -5.39 -5.08
N PRO A 31 12.06 -4.32 -5.72
CA PRO A 31 11.47 -2.98 -5.58
C PRO A 31 10.02 -2.91 -6.09
N LEU A 32 9.63 -3.80 -7.00
CA LEU A 32 8.26 -3.88 -7.51
C LEU A 32 7.86 -5.31 -7.85
N ILE A 33 6.67 -5.71 -7.41
CA ILE A 33 6.01 -6.99 -7.75
C ILE A 33 4.64 -6.67 -8.32
N LEU A 34 4.32 -7.26 -9.48
CA LEU A 34 3.03 -7.10 -10.13
C LEU A 34 2.19 -8.37 -9.98
N ILE A 35 1.06 -8.27 -9.27
CA ILE A 35 0.06 -9.35 -9.17
C ILE A 35 -0.99 -9.11 -10.26
N THR A 36 -0.95 -9.91 -11.32
CA THR A 36 -1.83 -9.76 -12.49
C THR A 36 -2.83 -10.92 -12.61
N GLY A 37 -3.87 -10.74 -13.44
CA GLY A 37 -4.89 -11.76 -13.67
C GLY A 37 -6.30 -11.17 -13.79
N VAL A 38 -7.25 -12.00 -14.21
CA VAL A 38 -8.65 -11.57 -14.46
C VAL A 38 -9.38 -11.17 -13.17
N ARG A 39 -10.49 -10.44 -13.30
CA ARG A 39 -11.31 -10.03 -12.14
C ARG A 39 -11.89 -11.28 -11.46
N ARG A 40 -11.96 -11.26 -10.13
CA ARG A 40 -12.45 -12.39 -9.28
C ARG A 40 -11.59 -13.67 -9.29
N ILE A 41 -10.36 -13.64 -9.81
CA ILE A 41 -9.44 -14.79 -9.74
C ILE A 41 -8.82 -15.03 -8.35
N GLY A 42 -8.98 -14.07 -7.43
CA GLY A 42 -8.46 -14.16 -6.05
C GLY A 42 -7.22 -13.30 -5.74
N LYS A 43 -6.80 -12.39 -6.64
CA LYS A 43 -5.60 -11.53 -6.46
C LYS A 43 -5.51 -10.85 -5.10
N THR A 44 -6.60 -10.21 -4.64
CA THR A 44 -6.63 -9.54 -3.34
C THR A 44 -6.44 -10.53 -2.18
N SER A 45 -6.98 -11.74 -2.30
CA SER A 45 -6.79 -12.77 -1.27
C SER A 45 -5.33 -13.23 -1.23
N VAL A 46 -4.73 -13.45 -2.40
CA VAL A 46 -3.31 -13.79 -2.52
C VAL A 46 -2.43 -12.68 -1.92
N LEU A 47 -2.69 -11.41 -2.25
CA LEU A 47 -1.96 -10.27 -1.68
C LEU A 47 -2.09 -10.23 -0.15
N LYS A 48 -3.31 -10.32 0.38
CA LYS A 48 -3.56 -10.26 1.83
C LYS A 48 -2.90 -11.42 2.57
N VAL A 49 -3.06 -12.65 2.09
CA VAL A 49 -2.44 -13.83 2.69
C VAL A 49 -0.92 -13.72 2.66
N ALA A 50 -0.32 -13.35 1.52
CA ALA A 50 1.13 -13.20 1.43
C ALA A 50 1.65 -12.13 2.40
N LEU A 51 0.97 -10.98 2.49
CA LEU A 51 1.36 -9.90 3.39
C LEU A 51 1.19 -10.27 4.88
N ASN A 52 0.15 -11.02 5.24
CA ASN A 52 -0.04 -11.50 6.61
C ASN A 52 1.00 -12.54 7.05
N GLU A 53 1.60 -13.27 6.10
CA GLU A 53 2.62 -14.27 6.39
C GLU A 53 4.04 -13.72 6.44
N ILE A 54 4.30 -12.57 5.81
CA ILE A 54 5.61 -11.92 5.92
C ILE A 54 5.77 -11.28 7.30
N LYS A 55 6.95 -11.46 7.90
CA LYS A 55 7.33 -10.81 9.17
C LYS A 55 7.90 -9.40 8.94
N ILE A 56 7.31 -8.67 8.00
CA ILE A 56 7.74 -7.32 7.61
C ILE A 56 6.53 -6.38 7.76
N PRO A 57 6.71 -5.18 8.35
CA PRO A 57 5.67 -4.16 8.39
C PRO A 57 5.09 -3.90 7.00
N HIS A 58 3.77 -3.88 6.88
CA HIS A 58 3.12 -3.71 5.58
C HIS A 58 1.75 -3.03 5.68
N VAL A 59 1.41 -2.31 4.62
CA VAL A 59 0.14 -1.60 4.48
C VAL A 59 -0.48 -1.92 3.13
N ILE A 60 -1.82 -2.02 3.09
CA ILE A 60 -2.56 -2.16 1.83
C ILE A 60 -3.27 -0.84 1.54
N ILE A 61 -2.98 -0.25 0.38
CA ILE A 61 -3.69 0.89 -0.18
C ILE A 61 -4.79 0.34 -1.10
N ASP A 62 -6.05 0.40 -0.66
CA ASP A 62 -7.18 -0.04 -1.45
C ASP A 62 -7.69 1.09 -2.36
N CYS A 63 -7.41 1.00 -3.66
CA CYS A 63 -7.81 2.02 -4.62
C CYS A 63 -9.24 1.84 -5.18
N ARG A 64 -10.04 0.87 -4.71
CA ARG A 64 -11.38 0.57 -5.25
C ARG A 64 -12.33 1.77 -5.23
N ASN A 65 -12.24 2.57 -4.17
CA ASN A 65 -13.10 3.73 -3.95
C ASN A 65 -12.65 4.98 -4.74
N LEU A 66 -11.49 4.92 -5.39
CA LEU A 66 -10.96 6.02 -6.16
C LEU A 66 -11.75 6.21 -7.46
N ARG A 67 -12.28 7.43 -7.66
CA ARG A 67 -13.02 7.82 -8.86
C ARG A 67 -12.05 8.15 -9.99
N PRO A 68 -12.41 8.00 -11.28
CA PRO A 68 -11.49 8.27 -12.40
C PRO A 68 -10.83 9.66 -12.41
N ASN A 69 -11.49 10.68 -11.87
CA ASN A 69 -10.98 12.05 -11.76
C ASN A 69 -10.78 12.44 -10.29
N TYR A 70 -10.17 11.55 -9.52
CA TYR A 70 -9.84 11.82 -8.12
C TYR A 70 -8.95 13.06 -8.00
N SER A 71 -9.10 13.77 -6.90
CA SER A 71 -8.27 14.91 -6.52
C SER A 71 -7.02 14.45 -5.76
N ARG A 72 -6.04 15.34 -5.59
CA ARG A 72 -4.86 15.05 -4.76
C ARG A 72 -5.26 14.72 -3.32
N GLY A 73 -6.28 15.38 -2.78
CA GLY A 73 -6.81 15.09 -1.46
C GLY A 73 -7.38 13.68 -1.35
N ASP A 74 -8.07 13.19 -2.38
CA ASP A 74 -8.58 11.81 -2.43
C ASP A 74 -7.43 10.79 -2.44
N LEU A 75 -6.38 11.05 -3.21
CA LEU A 75 -5.18 10.19 -3.26
C LEU A 75 -4.53 10.10 -1.88
N TYR A 76 -4.25 11.24 -1.25
CA TYR A 76 -3.62 11.29 0.06
C TYR A 76 -4.50 10.68 1.16
N SER A 77 -5.82 10.82 1.03
CA SER A 77 -6.78 10.20 1.92
C SER A 77 -6.72 8.67 1.86
N LEU A 78 -6.40 8.05 0.71
CA LEU A 78 -6.17 6.60 0.64
C LEU A 78 -5.01 6.16 1.55
N PHE A 79 -3.89 6.88 1.49
CA PHE A 79 -2.72 6.61 2.33
C PHE A 79 -3.02 6.88 3.80
N SER A 80 -3.60 8.05 4.13
CA SER A 80 -4.05 8.39 5.47
C SER A 80 -4.93 7.31 6.11
N ASN A 81 -5.95 6.83 5.38
CA ASN A 81 -6.84 5.78 5.87
C ASN A 81 -6.11 4.46 6.10
N ALA A 82 -5.23 4.09 5.16
CA ALA A 82 -4.47 2.85 5.25
C ALA A 82 -3.51 2.86 6.45
N PHE A 83 -2.79 3.96 6.68
CA PHE A 83 -1.92 4.10 7.84
C PHE A 83 -2.69 4.18 9.16
N SER A 84 -3.84 4.86 9.19
CA SER A 84 -4.70 4.92 10.37
C SER A 84 -5.15 3.53 10.82
N SER A 85 -5.45 2.62 9.87
CA SER A 85 -5.89 1.25 10.18
C SER A 85 -4.86 0.40 10.92
N LYS A 86 -3.58 0.79 10.88
CA LYS A 86 -2.45 0.11 11.52
C LYS A 86 -1.50 1.11 12.18
N LEU A 87 -2.03 2.17 12.80
CA LEU A 87 -1.23 3.29 13.32
C LEU A 87 -0.09 2.84 14.24
N SER A 88 -0.35 1.90 15.14
CA SER A 88 0.68 1.40 16.08
C SER A 88 1.91 0.82 15.37
N THR A 89 1.75 0.25 14.17
CA THR A 89 2.85 -0.29 13.35
C THR A 89 3.68 0.81 12.70
N PHE A 90 3.09 1.98 12.42
CA PHE A 90 3.70 3.04 11.62
C PHE A 90 4.00 4.32 12.39
N LEU A 91 3.61 4.38 13.66
CA LEU A 91 3.70 5.58 14.50
C LEU A 91 5.12 6.14 14.57
N ASP A 92 6.12 5.27 14.73
CA ASP A 92 7.53 5.65 14.88
C ASP A 92 8.14 6.27 13.62
N VAL A 93 7.67 5.86 12.44
CA VAL A 93 8.06 6.43 11.14
C VAL A 93 7.27 7.71 10.89
N LEU A 94 5.93 7.63 10.94
CA LEU A 94 5.04 8.70 10.55
C LEU A 94 5.18 9.94 11.43
N SER A 95 5.49 9.79 12.72
CA SER A 95 5.64 10.92 13.64
C SER A 95 6.83 11.83 13.31
N LYS A 96 7.79 11.36 12.49
CA LYS A 96 8.98 12.10 12.10
C LYS A 96 8.79 12.90 10.80
N ILE A 97 7.78 12.55 10.02
CA ILE A 97 7.58 13.10 8.68
C ILE A 97 6.91 14.47 8.79
N ARG A 98 7.58 15.49 8.25
CA ARG A 98 6.97 16.82 8.15
C ARG A 98 5.73 16.75 7.25
N GLY A 99 4.62 17.32 7.71
CA GLY A 99 3.37 17.29 6.97
C GLY A 99 2.48 16.09 7.30
N VAL A 100 2.89 15.22 8.21
CA VAL A 100 2.04 14.19 8.80
C VAL A 100 1.51 14.66 10.15
N SER A 101 0.22 14.49 10.39
CA SER A 101 -0.44 14.82 11.65
C SER A 101 -1.14 13.58 12.20
N ILE A 102 -0.98 13.33 13.50
CA ILE A 102 -1.55 12.17 14.18
C ILE A 102 -2.48 12.67 15.28
N LEU A 103 -3.76 12.29 15.20
CA LEU A 103 -4.79 12.75 16.12
C LEU A 103 -5.63 11.55 16.58
N GLY A 104 -5.38 11.09 17.81
CA GLY A 104 -5.90 9.81 18.29
C GLY A 104 -5.39 8.65 17.41
N ASN A 105 -6.31 7.87 16.84
CA ASN A 105 -5.98 6.75 15.94
C ASN A 105 -6.02 7.14 14.45
N SER A 106 -6.04 8.44 14.14
CA SER A 106 -6.10 8.94 12.76
C SER A 106 -4.78 9.56 12.32
N VAL A 107 -4.43 9.32 11.05
CA VAL A 107 -3.28 9.88 10.33
C VAL A 107 -3.80 10.81 9.24
N GLU A 108 -3.35 12.05 9.25
CA GLU A 108 -3.60 13.03 8.18
C GLU A 108 -2.29 13.39 7.49
N LEU A 109 -2.21 13.14 6.18
CA LEU A 109 -1.08 13.55 5.35
C LEU A 109 -1.43 14.88 4.68
N LYS A 110 -0.70 15.95 4.93
CA LYS A 110 -0.91 17.24 4.24
C LYS A 110 -0.56 17.11 2.75
N TRP A 111 -1.54 17.39 1.89
CA TRP A 111 -1.39 17.30 0.42
C TRP A 111 -1.23 18.65 -0.29
N LYS A 112 -1.23 19.76 0.46
CA LYS A 112 -1.09 21.13 -0.07
C LYS A 112 -0.51 22.09 0.97
N GLY A 113 -0.07 23.26 0.51
CA GLY A 113 0.48 24.32 1.37
C GLY A 113 1.98 24.16 1.64
N ARG A 114 2.52 24.96 2.56
CA ARG A 114 3.97 25.02 2.82
C ARG A 114 4.56 23.78 3.49
N GLU A 115 3.70 22.95 4.08
CA GLU A 115 4.10 21.75 4.85
C GLU A 115 3.51 20.48 4.25
N TYR A 116 3.26 20.45 2.95
CA TYR A 116 2.81 19.22 2.31
C TYR A 116 3.95 18.19 2.32
N VAL A 117 3.58 16.92 2.49
CA VAL A 117 4.49 15.78 2.30
C VAL A 117 4.34 15.30 0.86
N SER A 118 5.43 15.11 0.13
CA SER A 118 5.34 14.47 -1.21
C SER A 118 5.23 12.95 -1.05
N LEU A 119 4.62 12.24 -2.00
CA LEU A 119 4.57 10.78 -1.93
C LEU A 119 5.96 10.14 -2.01
N SER A 120 6.92 10.74 -2.73
CA SER A 120 8.31 10.29 -2.75
C SER A 120 8.94 10.39 -1.35
N ASP A 121 8.85 11.56 -0.72
CA ASP A 121 9.37 11.78 0.65
C ASP A 121 8.70 10.85 1.68
N LEU A 122 7.40 10.60 1.53
CA LEU A 122 6.71 9.59 2.32
C LEU A 122 7.29 8.19 2.11
N PHE A 123 7.54 7.77 0.86
CA PHE A 123 8.12 6.46 0.56
C PHE A 123 9.54 6.32 1.10
N ASP A 124 10.37 7.35 0.99
CA ASP A 124 11.74 7.36 1.53
C ASP A 124 11.74 7.09 3.04
N HIS A 125 10.83 7.73 3.80
CA HIS A 125 10.70 7.48 5.24
C HIS A 125 10.17 6.08 5.54
N LEU A 126 9.24 5.56 4.74
CA LEU A 126 8.72 4.19 4.91
C LEU A 126 9.79 3.14 4.61
N ASN A 127 10.69 3.43 3.67
CA ASN A 127 11.84 2.61 3.33
C ASN A 127 12.85 2.48 4.49
N GLU A 128 12.96 3.45 5.40
CA GLU A 128 13.82 3.32 6.61
C GLU A 128 13.47 2.09 7.47
N LYS A 129 12.21 1.65 7.44
CA LYS A 129 11.72 0.47 8.15
C LYS A 129 11.35 -0.68 7.22
N ARG A 130 11.71 -0.59 5.94
CA ARG A 130 11.41 -1.60 4.92
C ARG A 130 9.92 -1.94 4.90
N ILE A 131 9.07 -0.92 4.91
CA ILE A 131 7.62 -1.12 4.90
C ILE A 131 7.19 -1.54 3.50
N VAL A 132 6.48 -2.68 3.40
CA VAL A 132 5.91 -3.13 2.13
C VAL A 132 4.57 -2.46 1.88
N ILE A 133 4.41 -1.84 0.71
CA ILE A 133 3.16 -1.20 0.28
C ILE A 133 2.47 -2.08 -0.77
N GLY A 134 1.33 -2.66 -0.42
CA GLY A 134 0.46 -3.37 -1.35
C GLY A 134 -0.59 -2.41 -1.94
N ILE A 135 -0.59 -2.19 -3.26
CA ILE A 135 -1.60 -1.34 -3.92
C ILE A 135 -2.66 -2.23 -4.59
N ASP A 136 -3.83 -2.39 -3.97
CA ASP A 136 -4.93 -3.18 -4.55
C ASP A 136 -5.71 -2.36 -5.58
N GLU A 137 -6.07 -2.99 -6.70
CA GLU A 137 -6.72 -2.36 -7.85
C GLU A 137 -5.96 -1.11 -8.38
N ALA A 138 -4.63 -1.17 -8.41
CA ALA A 138 -3.72 -0.07 -8.82
C ALA A 138 -4.07 0.59 -10.16
N GLN A 139 -4.75 -0.10 -11.08
CA GLN A 139 -5.25 0.51 -12.31
C GLN A 139 -6.23 1.69 -12.08
N LYS A 140 -6.82 1.81 -10.89
CA LYS A 140 -7.68 2.93 -10.47
C LYS A 140 -6.91 4.24 -10.28
N LEU A 141 -5.59 4.18 -10.13
CA LEU A 141 -4.70 5.36 -10.05
C LEU A 141 -4.43 6.01 -11.42
N ARG A 142 -5.03 5.51 -12.50
CA ARG A 142 -4.97 6.16 -13.81
C ARG A 142 -5.77 7.46 -13.79
N GLY A 143 -5.36 8.42 -14.63
CA GLY A 143 -6.02 9.72 -14.76
C GLY A 143 -5.02 10.88 -14.74
N PRO A 144 -5.51 12.12 -14.67
CA PRO A 144 -4.67 13.33 -14.71
C PRO A 144 -3.62 13.38 -13.59
N LEU A 145 -3.93 12.84 -12.40
CA LEU A 145 -3.01 12.80 -11.26
C LEU A 145 -2.17 11.51 -11.20
N SER A 146 -2.18 10.69 -12.26
CA SER A 146 -1.41 9.45 -12.26
C SER A 146 0.10 9.68 -12.21
N ASN A 147 0.59 10.85 -12.66
CA ASN A 147 2.01 11.17 -12.64
C ASN A 147 2.54 11.29 -11.21
N GLU A 148 1.76 11.84 -10.29
CA GLU A 148 2.18 12.05 -8.90
C GLU A 148 2.56 10.73 -8.20
N ILE A 149 1.74 9.69 -8.36
CA ILE A 149 2.04 8.36 -7.81
C ILE A 149 3.08 7.61 -8.64
N LYS A 150 3.09 7.76 -9.97
CA LYS A 150 4.08 7.11 -10.85
C LYS A 150 5.49 7.61 -10.58
N GLU A 151 5.65 8.92 -10.43
CA GLU A 151 6.94 9.56 -10.14
C GLU A 151 7.43 9.16 -8.74
N ALA A 152 6.55 9.06 -7.75
CA ALA A 152 6.91 8.54 -6.43
C ALA A 152 7.34 7.06 -6.47
N ILE A 153 6.63 6.21 -7.20
CA ILE A 153 7.03 4.81 -7.39
C ILE A 153 8.36 4.71 -8.14
N ALA A 154 8.57 5.53 -9.18
CA ALA A 154 9.83 5.55 -9.93
C ALA A 154 10.99 6.00 -9.05
N HIS A 155 10.79 7.04 -8.24
CA HIS A 155 11.78 7.49 -7.25
C HIS A 155 12.15 6.38 -6.27
N ALA A 156 11.16 5.75 -5.63
CA ALA A 156 11.41 4.65 -4.70
C ALA A 156 12.13 3.48 -5.40
N TYR A 157 11.73 3.13 -6.63
CA TYR A 157 12.38 2.06 -7.39
C TYR A 157 13.88 2.29 -7.62
N ASP A 158 14.29 3.54 -7.86
CA ASP A 158 15.68 3.89 -8.15
C ASP A 158 16.52 4.12 -6.89
N TYR A 159 15.93 4.65 -5.81
CA TYR A 159 16.65 5.17 -4.64
C TYR A 159 16.42 4.40 -3.34
N ASP A 160 15.27 3.75 -3.16
CA ASP A 160 14.95 2.99 -1.94
C ASP A 160 15.52 1.57 -2.01
N LYS A 161 16.48 1.27 -1.12
CA LYS A 161 17.32 0.05 -1.18
C LYS A 161 17.17 -0.91 0.00
N ASN A 162 16.27 -0.66 0.95
CA ASN A 162 16.11 -1.52 2.12
C ASN A 162 15.16 -2.69 1.91
#